data_AF-A0A4Y9ZFH5-F1
#
_entry.id   AF-A0A4Y9ZFH5-F1
#
_cell.length_a   1.000
_cell.length_b   1.000
_cell.length_c   1.000
_cell.angle_alpha   90.00
_cell.angle_beta   90.00
_cell.angle_gamma   90.00
#
_symmetry.space_group_name_H-M   'P 1'
#
loop_
_entity.id
_entity.type
_entity.pdbx_description
1 polymer ?
#
loop_
_entity_poly.entity_id
_entity_poly.type
_entity_poly.pdbx_seq_one_letter_code
_entity_poly.pdbx_strand_id
1 'polypeptide(L)'
;MSPTLRLGSVAPDFEADTTAGHIKFHEWLGDSWGILFSHPDDFTPVCTTELAEVARRAPDFAKRGVKLIGLSANNLDSHRKWVKDIEEWGNQSGPTEVQFPIIADADRKVATLYDMLDHQDATNVDKKGLPLTVRTVFIIDPKKKIRLTIAYPAATGRNFDEIIRVVDSLQLSDKQKVVTGVNWKQGDDVIIHASVSEEEAKTLFPNHKVHKSYLRTTPLAVAPLLVVYQLVSESIFQFKSSPPSRPYNSTTMASADGGAYSYSLTVFSPSGKLVQIEHALAAVSQGTTSLGIKASNGIVIATEKKSSSILIDDSMLDKVAVICPNIGIVYSGMGPDFRILVNRARKSAQAYWKIYGEYPPTRVLTQEIATQMQQATQSGGVRPFGVSLLVAGWDTNRGSTLYQVDPSGSFWAWKASAIGKNMVNAKTFLEKRYNDEISLEDAIHTALLTLKEGFEGQMTEKTIEIGVVTVPTASELEAQRVGSETARPKPTFRKLSEEEVRDYLAL
;
A
#
# COMPACT_ATOMS: atom_id res chain seq x y z
N MET A 1 19.81 15.80 -2.01
CA MET A 1 19.15 14.50 -1.86
C MET A 1 20.18 13.55 -1.27
N SER A 2 19.92 12.95 -0.12
CA SER A 2 20.78 11.88 0.40
C SER A 2 20.64 10.66 -0.52
N PRO A 3 21.72 9.99 -0.93
CA PRO A 3 21.62 8.81 -1.79
C PRO A 3 20.84 7.70 -1.09
N THR A 4 19.85 7.11 -1.79
CA THR A 4 19.04 6.01 -1.25
C THR A 4 19.93 4.83 -0.86
N LEU A 5 19.88 4.42 0.41
CA LEU A 5 20.64 3.29 0.92
C LEU A 5 20.09 1.96 0.37
N ARG A 6 20.95 1.19 -0.30
CA ARG A 6 20.61 -0.13 -0.87
C ARG A 6 21.42 -1.23 -0.18
N LEU A 7 20.98 -2.48 -0.32
CA LEU A 7 21.80 -3.64 0.05
C LEU A 7 23.17 -3.56 -0.65
N GLY A 8 24.25 -3.80 0.09
CA GLY A 8 25.62 -3.68 -0.39
C GLY A 8 26.21 -2.26 -0.38
N SER A 9 25.42 -1.24 -0.02
CA SER A 9 25.95 0.11 0.22
C SER A 9 26.86 0.10 1.45
N VAL A 10 27.88 0.97 1.45
CA VAL A 10 28.61 1.27 2.69
C VAL A 10 27.66 2.06 3.60
N ALA A 11 27.48 1.60 4.83
CA ALA A 11 26.73 2.30 5.86
C ALA A 11 27.40 3.66 6.11
N PRO A 12 26.67 4.79 5.99
CA PRO A 12 27.25 6.11 6.23
C PRO A 12 27.90 6.19 7.62
N ASP A 13 29.07 6.81 7.71
CA ASP A 13 29.70 7.08 9.00
C ASP A 13 29.15 8.37 9.61
N PHE A 14 29.14 8.45 10.94
CA PHE A 14 28.65 9.61 11.68
C PHE A 14 29.26 9.68 13.08
N GLU A 15 29.23 10.87 13.67
CA GLU A 15 29.55 11.10 15.08
C GLU A 15 28.26 11.49 15.82
N ALA A 16 28.01 10.94 17.01
CA ALA A 16 26.81 11.25 17.78
C ALA A 16 26.99 11.02 19.28
N ASP A 17 26.22 11.76 20.07
CA ASP A 17 26.11 11.54 21.51
C ASP A 17 25.08 10.44 21.80
N THR A 18 25.44 9.51 22.69
CA THR A 18 24.58 8.39 23.07
C THR A 18 24.46 8.26 24.58
N THR A 19 23.52 7.45 25.04
CA THR A 19 23.40 7.06 26.46
C THR A 19 24.67 6.42 27.03
N ALA A 20 25.55 5.86 26.19
CA ALA A 20 26.83 5.27 26.58
C ALA A 20 28.06 6.17 26.30
N GLY A 21 27.83 7.46 25.98
CA GLY A 21 28.88 8.42 25.64
C GLY A 21 28.94 8.78 24.15
N HIS A 22 29.89 9.63 23.80
CA HIS A 22 30.11 10.06 22.42
C HIS A 22 30.75 8.94 21.59
N ILE A 23 30.27 8.74 20.36
CA ILE A 23 30.78 7.72 19.46
C ILE A 23 31.09 8.27 18.07
N LYS A 24 32.06 7.64 17.39
CA LYS A 24 32.16 7.62 15.93
C LYS A 24 31.71 6.25 15.44
N PHE A 25 30.72 6.19 14.57
CA PHE A 25 29.96 4.97 14.32
C PHE A 25 30.83 3.82 13.78
N HIS A 26 31.70 4.07 12.80
CA HIS A 26 32.57 3.03 12.24
C HIS A 26 33.62 2.55 13.23
N GLU A 27 34.20 3.45 14.01
CA GLU A 27 35.18 3.11 15.07
C GLU A 27 34.51 2.29 16.19
N TRP A 28 33.33 2.72 16.65
CA TRP A 28 32.55 2.01 17.65
C TRP A 28 32.14 0.62 17.16
N LEU A 29 31.73 0.49 15.90
CA LEU A 29 31.35 -0.78 15.31
C LEU A 29 32.56 -1.74 15.24
N GLY A 30 33.74 -1.24 14.83
CA GLY A 30 34.96 -2.04 14.70
C GLY A 30 34.77 -3.23 13.76
N ASP A 31 35.32 -4.39 14.07
CA ASP A 31 35.16 -5.62 13.25
C ASP A 31 33.89 -6.43 13.59
N SER A 32 32.97 -5.86 14.38
CA SER A 32 31.72 -6.52 14.75
C SER A 32 30.63 -6.34 13.68
N TRP A 33 29.65 -7.24 13.70
CA TRP A 33 28.36 -6.97 13.07
C TRP A 33 27.61 -5.91 13.88
N GLY A 34 26.76 -5.14 13.23
CA GLY A 34 26.00 -4.06 13.86
C GLY A 34 24.52 -4.12 13.48
N ILE A 35 23.66 -3.82 14.44
CA ILE A 35 22.26 -3.52 14.19
C ILE A 35 22.00 -2.09 14.65
N LEU A 36 21.79 -1.22 13.67
CA LEU A 36 21.30 0.14 13.90
C LEU A 36 19.79 0.12 13.71
N PHE A 37 19.05 0.53 14.73
CA PHE A 37 17.60 0.57 14.65
C PHE A 37 17.05 1.88 15.18
N SER A 38 15.93 2.32 14.61
CA SER A 38 15.23 3.52 15.04
C SER A 38 13.87 3.21 15.68
N HIS A 39 13.43 4.10 16.55
CA HIS A 39 12.07 4.13 17.11
C HIS A 39 11.48 5.54 16.97
N PRO A 40 10.14 5.69 16.85
CA PRO A 40 9.54 7.01 16.61
C PRO A 40 9.82 8.07 17.67
N ASP A 41 9.61 7.76 18.94
CA ASP A 41 9.73 8.74 20.03
C ASP A 41 9.90 8.00 21.38
N ASP A 42 10.53 8.67 22.33
CA ASP A 42 10.58 8.23 23.73
C ASP A 42 9.18 8.29 24.37
N PHE A 43 8.97 7.57 25.48
CA PHE A 43 7.70 7.55 26.23
C PHE A 43 6.47 7.13 25.40
N THR A 44 6.68 6.26 24.41
CA THR A 44 5.59 5.73 23.57
C THR A 44 5.36 4.23 23.78
N PRO A 45 4.10 3.74 23.69
CA PRO A 45 3.75 2.39 24.16
C PRO A 45 4.54 1.27 23.49
N VAL A 46 4.55 1.23 22.15
CA VAL A 46 5.21 0.17 21.38
C VAL A 46 6.74 0.27 21.49
N CYS A 47 7.30 1.47 21.57
CA CYS A 47 8.75 1.64 21.70
C CYS A 47 9.24 1.11 23.06
N THR A 48 8.48 1.33 24.14
CA THR A 48 8.85 0.84 25.47
C THR A 48 8.88 -0.68 25.49
N THR A 49 7.90 -1.33 24.85
CA THR A 49 7.88 -2.80 24.77
C THR A 49 9.01 -3.36 23.90
N GLU A 50 9.33 -2.70 22.78
CA GLU A 50 10.41 -3.12 21.89
C GLU A 50 11.80 -3.00 22.53
N LEU A 51 12.13 -1.86 23.14
CA LEU A 51 13.46 -1.66 23.70
C LEU A 51 13.69 -2.54 24.94
N ALA A 52 12.63 -2.86 25.69
CA ALA A 52 12.69 -3.85 26.76
C ALA A 52 13.04 -5.25 26.20
N GLU A 53 12.47 -5.62 25.04
CA GLU A 53 12.80 -6.88 24.37
C GLU A 53 14.24 -6.88 23.82
N VAL A 54 14.71 -5.77 23.25
CA VAL A 54 16.12 -5.63 22.83
C VAL A 54 17.06 -5.84 24.01
N ALA A 55 16.77 -5.21 25.15
CA ALA A 55 17.58 -5.31 26.36
C ALA A 55 17.68 -6.76 26.86
N ARG A 56 16.55 -7.47 26.96
CA ARG A 56 16.53 -8.89 27.36
C ARG A 56 17.26 -9.80 26.37
N ARG A 57 17.18 -9.49 25.07
CA ARG A 57 17.81 -10.28 24.01
C ARG A 57 19.22 -9.83 23.66
N ALA A 58 19.77 -8.80 24.31
CA ALA A 58 21.14 -8.34 24.08
C ALA A 58 22.17 -9.48 24.17
N PRO A 59 22.06 -10.46 25.09
CA PRO A 59 22.95 -11.64 25.12
C PRO A 59 22.89 -12.50 23.85
N ASP A 60 21.72 -12.63 23.22
CA ASP A 60 21.57 -13.42 21.98
C ASP A 60 22.32 -12.79 20.81
N PHE A 61 22.32 -11.46 20.73
CA PHE A 61 23.09 -10.69 19.75
C PHE A 61 24.58 -10.72 20.06
N ALA A 62 24.95 -10.55 21.33
CA ALA A 62 26.35 -10.62 21.77
C ALA A 62 27.00 -11.97 21.45
N LYS A 63 26.27 -13.08 21.64
CA LYS A 63 26.72 -14.45 21.27
C LYS A 63 27.06 -14.57 19.78
N ARG A 64 26.47 -13.74 18.92
CA ARG A 64 26.70 -13.69 17.47
C ARG A 64 27.74 -12.64 17.07
N GLY A 65 28.37 -11.97 18.03
CA GLY A 65 29.29 -10.86 17.76
C GLY A 65 28.59 -9.65 17.11
N VAL A 66 27.32 -9.42 17.45
CA VAL A 66 26.51 -8.31 16.97
C VAL A 66 26.41 -7.24 18.04
N LYS A 67 26.73 -5.99 17.69
CA LYS A 67 26.49 -4.80 18.51
C LYS A 67 25.15 -4.18 18.16
N LEU A 68 24.42 -3.75 19.18
CA LEU A 68 23.12 -3.08 19.06
C LEU A 68 23.29 -1.57 19.28
N ILE A 69 22.56 -0.76 18.52
CA ILE A 69 22.46 0.68 18.75
C ILE A 69 21.08 1.20 18.32
N GLY A 70 20.41 1.90 19.24
CA GLY A 70 19.09 2.51 19.02
C GLY A 70 19.21 3.99 18.62
N LEU A 71 18.14 4.55 18.04
CA LEU A 71 18.08 5.96 17.63
C LEU A 71 16.64 6.48 17.65
N SER A 72 16.44 7.71 18.12
CA SER A 72 15.25 8.50 17.80
C SER A 72 15.55 10.00 17.79
N ALA A 73 14.58 10.79 17.33
CA ALA A 73 14.66 12.25 17.24
C ALA A 73 14.52 12.97 18.61
N ASN A 74 15.06 12.36 19.68
CA ASN A 74 15.02 12.87 21.05
C ASN A 74 16.40 13.34 21.52
N ASN A 75 16.43 14.01 22.67
CA ASN A 75 17.69 14.42 23.31
C ASN A 75 18.14 13.41 24.37
N LEU A 76 19.39 13.53 24.82
CA LEU A 76 20.01 12.60 25.76
C LEU A 76 19.30 12.55 27.13
N ASP A 77 18.81 13.68 27.62
CA ASP A 77 18.10 13.74 28.90
C ASP A 77 16.76 13.00 28.86
N SER A 78 16.07 13.04 27.71
CA SER A 78 14.85 12.27 27.44
C SER A 78 15.14 10.78 27.53
N HIS A 79 16.16 10.30 26.80
CA HIS A 79 16.55 8.89 26.81
C HIS A 79 16.90 8.40 28.22
N ARG A 80 17.73 9.15 28.97
CA ARG A 80 18.14 8.76 30.33
C ARG A 80 16.96 8.60 31.29
N LYS A 81 15.90 9.40 31.11
CA LYS A 81 14.67 9.26 31.91
C LYS A 81 13.87 8.05 31.45
N TRP A 82 13.68 7.91 30.14
CA TRP A 82 12.86 6.86 29.55
C TRP A 82 13.45 5.44 29.69
N VAL A 83 14.78 5.31 29.76
CA VAL A 83 15.45 4.02 30.06
C VAL A 83 14.91 3.40 31.35
N LYS A 84 14.58 4.21 32.36
CA LYS A 84 14.00 3.72 33.61
C LYS A 84 12.63 3.07 33.38
N ASP A 85 11.77 3.68 32.57
CA ASP A 85 10.44 3.15 32.22
C ASP A 85 10.56 1.85 31.41
N ILE A 86 11.54 1.77 30.51
CA ILE A 86 11.83 0.55 29.73
C ILE A 86 12.23 -0.60 30.66
N GLU A 87 13.14 -0.35 31.60
CA GLU A 87 13.60 -1.34 32.56
C GLU A 87 12.49 -1.73 33.53
N GLU A 88 11.74 -0.77 34.06
CA GLU A 88 10.59 -1.02 34.94
C GLU A 88 9.54 -1.89 34.25
N TRP A 89 9.13 -1.53 33.03
CA TRP A 89 8.20 -2.32 32.23
C TRP A 89 8.76 -3.72 31.92
N GLY A 90 10.01 -3.78 31.46
CA GLY A 90 10.65 -5.02 31.03
C GLY A 90 10.81 -6.03 32.17
N ASN A 91 11.13 -5.56 33.38
CA ASN A 91 11.29 -6.38 34.57
C ASN A 91 10.01 -7.11 35.00
N GLN A 92 8.84 -6.71 34.51
CA GLN A 92 7.59 -7.47 34.70
C GLN A 92 7.62 -8.85 34.01
N SER A 93 8.43 -9.00 32.95
CA SER A 93 8.54 -10.22 32.15
C SER A 93 9.88 -10.95 32.30
N GLY A 94 10.87 -10.33 32.93
CA GLY A 94 12.19 -10.91 33.21
C GLY A 94 13.29 -9.85 33.36
N PRO A 95 14.48 -10.22 33.89
CA PRO A 95 15.57 -9.28 34.12
C PRO A 95 15.89 -8.45 32.87
N THR A 96 15.72 -7.12 32.98
CA THR A 96 15.86 -6.19 31.87
C THR A 96 16.76 -5.02 32.29
N GLU A 97 17.87 -4.83 31.57
CA GLU A 97 18.80 -3.72 31.73
C GLU A 97 19.21 -3.21 30.34
N VAL A 98 19.08 -1.90 30.09
CA VAL A 98 19.41 -1.31 28.79
C VAL A 98 20.91 -1.04 28.71
N GLN A 99 21.66 -1.97 28.13
CA GLN A 99 23.13 -1.87 28.02
C GLN A 99 23.62 -1.35 26.65
N PHE A 100 22.74 -1.27 25.65
CA PHE A 100 23.11 -0.77 24.33
C PHE A 100 22.97 0.76 24.25
N PRO A 101 23.83 1.44 23.46
CA PRO A 101 23.72 2.88 23.24
C PRO A 101 22.41 3.25 22.53
N ILE A 102 21.80 4.36 22.94
CA ILE A 102 20.71 5.04 22.23
C ILE A 102 21.23 6.41 21.78
N ILE A 103 21.20 6.65 20.48
CA ILE A 103 21.65 7.89 19.83
C ILE A 103 20.61 8.99 20.05
N ALA A 104 21.07 10.12 20.58
CA ALA A 104 20.27 11.34 20.71
C ALA A 104 20.34 12.17 19.41
N ASP A 105 19.39 11.95 18.50
CA ASP A 105 19.35 12.59 17.17
C ASP A 105 18.32 13.72 17.08
N ALA A 106 18.30 14.62 18.07
CA ALA A 106 17.30 15.69 18.18
C ALA A 106 17.24 16.63 16.95
N ASP A 107 18.35 16.77 16.21
CA ASP A 107 18.45 17.54 14.96
C ASP A 107 18.22 16.69 13.70
N ARG A 108 17.93 15.40 13.86
CA ARG A 108 17.60 14.42 12.82
C ARG A 108 18.70 14.20 11.79
N LYS A 109 19.95 14.50 12.11
CA LYS A 109 21.08 14.34 11.17
C LYS A 109 21.27 12.89 10.79
N VAL A 110 21.33 12.00 11.78
CA VAL A 110 21.59 10.57 11.54
C VAL A 110 20.36 9.91 10.92
N ALA A 111 19.16 10.26 11.39
CA ALA A 111 17.89 9.80 10.81
C ALA A 111 17.76 10.19 9.33
N THR A 112 18.13 11.42 8.96
CA THR A 112 18.14 11.86 7.56
C THR A 112 19.22 11.13 6.75
N LEU A 113 20.41 10.94 7.34
CA LEU A 113 21.52 10.24 6.69
C LEU A 113 21.16 8.79 6.35
N TYR A 114 20.37 8.14 7.20
CA TYR A 114 19.90 6.77 7.04
C TYR A 114 18.51 6.62 6.42
N ASP A 115 17.90 7.70 5.92
CA ASP A 115 16.57 7.68 5.30
C ASP A 115 15.49 7.08 6.22
N MET A 116 15.56 7.40 7.51
CA MET A 116 14.66 6.88 8.56
C MET A 116 13.44 7.77 8.82
N LEU A 117 13.26 8.85 8.06
CA LEU A 117 12.15 9.80 8.24
C LEU A 117 11.11 9.58 7.14
N ASP A 118 9.85 9.36 7.51
CA ASP A 118 8.74 9.34 6.54
C ASP A 118 8.12 10.73 6.43
N HIS A 119 8.51 11.47 5.39
CA HIS A 119 7.98 12.80 5.09
C HIS A 119 6.55 12.77 4.52
N GLN A 120 6.03 11.60 4.14
CA GLN A 120 4.70 11.44 3.55
C GLN A 120 3.64 11.06 4.60
N ASP A 121 4.06 10.45 5.72
CA ASP A 121 3.17 10.16 6.84
C ASP A 121 2.94 11.41 7.71
N ALA A 122 1.89 12.16 7.36
CA ALA A 122 1.46 13.34 8.11
C ALA A 122 0.99 13.02 9.55
N THR A 123 0.82 11.75 9.92
CA THR A 123 0.47 11.33 11.30
C THR A 123 1.69 11.04 12.16
N ASN A 124 2.88 10.86 11.56
CA ASN A 124 4.13 10.55 12.24
C ASN A 124 5.06 11.77 12.33
N VAL A 125 4.57 12.84 12.96
CA VAL A 125 5.29 14.11 13.14
C VAL A 125 5.32 14.52 14.62
N ASP A 126 6.36 15.24 15.01
CA ASP A 126 6.48 15.82 16.34
C ASP A 126 5.52 17.02 16.54
N LYS A 127 5.54 17.61 17.73
CA LYS A 127 4.71 18.80 18.06
C LYS A 127 4.97 20.02 17.18
N LYS A 128 6.11 20.06 16.47
CA LYS A 128 6.50 21.13 15.54
C LYS A 128 6.20 20.77 14.08
N GLY A 129 5.57 19.62 13.83
CA GLY A 129 5.25 19.13 12.48
C GLY A 129 6.45 18.54 11.75
N LEU A 130 7.57 18.28 12.44
CA LEU A 130 8.74 17.64 11.84
C LEU A 130 8.59 16.11 11.91
N PRO A 131 8.92 15.36 10.85
CA PRO A 131 8.83 13.91 10.85
C PRO A 131 9.57 13.27 12.02
N LEU A 132 8.95 12.27 12.63
CA LEU A 132 9.59 11.35 13.54
C LEU A 132 10.27 10.23 12.75
N THR A 133 11.16 9.50 13.41
CA THR A 133 11.77 8.32 12.84
C THR A 133 10.75 7.19 12.64
N VAL A 134 10.88 6.44 11.56
CA VAL A 134 10.14 5.20 11.32
C VAL A 134 10.88 4.05 12.00
N ARG A 135 10.21 2.94 12.33
CA ARG A 135 10.84 1.75 12.92
C ARG A 135 11.66 1.00 11.87
N THR A 136 12.87 1.47 11.61
CA THR A 136 13.77 0.92 10.61
C THR A 136 14.91 0.17 11.29
N VAL A 137 15.27 -0.99 10.73
CA VAL A 137 16.39 -1.82 11.19
C VAL A 137 17.38 -1.97 10.04
N PHE A 138 18.64 -1.63 10.29
CA PHE A 138 19.76 -1.92 9.41
C PHE A 138 20.65 -2.98 10.03
N ILE A 139 20.89 -4.08 9.31
CA ILE A 139 21.94 -5.05 9.66
C ILE A 139 23.19 -4.70 8.84
N ILE A 140 24.29 -4.43 9.53
CA ILE A 140 25.55 -3.93 8.97
C ILE A 140 26.66 -4.94 9.28
N ASP A 141 27.41 -5.35 8.26
CA ASP A 141 28.50 -6.31 8.44
C ASP A 141 29.83 -5.64 8.86
N PRO A 142 30.87 -6.42 9.23
CA PRO A 142 32.17 -5.89 9.61
C PRO A 142 32.84 -5.02 8.54
N LYS A 143 32.52 -5.23 7.26
CA LYS A 143 32.98 -4.41 6.12
C LYS A 143 32.14 -3.14 5.94
N LYS A 144 31.30 -2.81 6.92
CA LYS A 144 30.40 -1.67 6.95
C LYS A 144 29.35 -1.73 5.84
N LYS A 145 29.04 -2.92 5.33
CA LYS A 145 28.03 -3.07 4.27
C LYS A 145 26.66 -3.29 4.86
N ILE A 146 25.66 -2.60 4.32
CA ILE A 146 24.26 -2.85 4.66
C ILE A 146 23.84 -4.19 4.04
N ARG A 147 23.48 -5.15 4.90
CA ARG A 147 23.10 -6.52 4.51
C ARG A 147 21.60 -6.77 4.56
N LEU A 148 20.87 -5.97 5.33
CA LEU A 148 19.42 -6.00 5.40
C LEU A 148 18.89 -4.64 5.84
N THR A 149 17.75 -4.26 5.28
CA THR A 149 16.90 -3.19 5.80
C THR A 149 15.50 -3.74 6.00
N ILE A 150 14.92 -3.56 7.19
CA ILE A 150 13.51 -3.86 7.47
C ILE A 150 12.86 -2.59 8.01
N ALA A 151 11.75 -2.16 7.42
CA ALA A 151 10.97 -1.03 7.89
C ALA A 151 9.60 -1.52 8.37
N TYR A 152 9.23 -1.11 9.58
CA TYR A 152 7.91 -1.36 10.16
C TYR A 152 7.15 -0.02 10.29
N PRO A 153 5.83 0.00 10.05
CA PRO A 153 5.04 1.18 10.36
C PRO A 153 5.06 1.44 11.88
N ALA A 154 4.82 2.68 12.30
CA ALA A 154 4.87 3.08 13.71
C ALA A 154 3.96 2.21 14.62
N ALA A 155 2.84 1.72 14.08
CA ALA A 155 1.87 0.87 14.76
C ALA A 155 2.26 -0.61 14.89
N THR A 156 3.36 -1.07 14.28
CA THR A 156 3.76 -2.49 14.31
C THR A 156 5.10 -2.68 15.00
N GLY A 157 5.12 -3.50 16.05
CA GLY A 157 6.34 -3.89 16.73
C GLY A 157 7.20 -4.85 15.89
N ARG A 158 8.52 -4.73 16.02
CA ARG A 158 9.53 -5.56 15.39
C ARG A 158 9.48 -7.00 15.90
N ASN A 159 9.72 -7.94 15.00
CA ASN A 159 9.91 -9.33 15.35
C ASN A 159 11.41 -9.62 15.56
N PHE A 160 11.86 -9.67 16.81
CA PHE A 160 13.28 -9.92 17.13
C PHE A 160 13.73 -11.35 16.83
N ASP A 161 12.83 -12.33 16.78
CA ASP A 161 13.18 -13.68 16.30
C ASP A 161 13.57 -13.65 14.83
N GLU A 162 12.87 -12.85 14.02
CA GLU A 162 13.21 -12.68 12.60
C GLU A 162 14.56 -11.97 12.43
N ILE A 163 14.81 -10.92 13.22
CA ILE A 163 16.09 -10.20 13.18
C ILE A 163 17.24 -11.15 13.52
N ILE A 164 17.11 -11.94 14.58
CA ILE A 164 18.12 -12.95 14.98
C ILE A 164 18.30 -14.02 13.89
N ARG A 165 17.19 -14.56 13.36
CA ARG A 165 17.20 -15.58 12.30
C ARG A 165 17.92 -15.08 11.05
N VAL A 166 17.72 -13.82 10.66
CA VAL A 166 18.40 -13.24 9.50
C VAL A 166 19.89 -13.01 9.78
N VAL A 167 20.28 -12.60 10.99
CA VAL A 167 21.71 -12.57 11.38
C VAL A 167 22.33 -13.95 11.22
N ASP A 168 21.68 -15.00 11.72
CA ASP A 168 22.18 -16.38 11.59
C ASP A 168 22.33 -16.80 10.13
N SER A 169 21.32 -16.50 9.29
CA SER A 169 21.35 -16.76 7.85
C SER A 169 22.49 -16.04 7.13
N LEU A 170 22.67 -14.74 7.40
CA LEU A 170 23.71 -13.91 6.79
C LEU A 170 25.11 -14.39 7.18
N GLN A 171 25.34 -14.60 8.48
CA GLN A 171 26.63 -15.07 8.98
C GLN A 171 26.96 -16.48 8.50
N LEU A 172 25.95 -17.34 8.37
CA LEU A 172 26.13 -18.69 7.85
C LEU A 172 26.53 -18.67 6.37
N SER A 173 25.83 -17.87 5.57
CA SER A 173 26.11 -17.74 4.13
C SER A 173 27.48 -17.09 3.86
N ASP A 174 27.97 -16.25 4.77
CA ASP A 174 29.32 -15.69 4.68
C ASP A 174 30.42 -16.71 5.04
N LYS A 175 30.12 -17.63 5.97
CA LYS A 175 31.07 -18.66 6.44
C LYS A 175 31.12 -19.89 5.54
N GLN A 176 30.01 -20.21 4.87
CA GLN A 176 29.84 -21.44 4.11
C GLN A 176 29.20 -21.14 2.76
N LYS A 177 29.55 -21.91 1.72
CA LYS A 177 28.97 -21.76 0.37
C LYS A 177 27.53 -22.32 0.29
N VAL A 178 26.64 -21.82 1.15
CA VAL A 178 25.24 -22.22 1.30
C VAL A 178 24.34 -21.00 1.36
N VAL A 179 23.04 -21.21 1.15
CA VAL A 179 21.99 -20.22 1.33
C VAL A 179 20.83 -20.85 2.11
N THR A 180 20.09 -20.03 2.84
CA THR A 180 18.96 -20.50 3.65
C THR A 180 17.65 -20.39 2.86
N GLY A 181 16.81 -21.42 2.93
CA GLY A 181 15.49 -21.42 2.28
C GLY A 181 14.47 -20.49 2.95
N VAL A 182 13.26 -20.45 2.38
CA VAL A 182 12.13 -19.72 2.96
C VAL A 182 11.84 -20.21 4.38
N ASN A 183 11.63 -19.28 5.31
CA ASN A 183 11.34 -19.55 6.73
C ASN A 183 12.38 -20.42 7.45
N TRP A 184 13.61 -20.56 6.92
CA TRP A 184 14.66 -21.38 7.51
C TRP A 184 14.94 -20.99 8.96
N LYS A 185 14.99 -21.99 9.83
CA LYS A 185 15.42 -21.88 11.22
C LYS A 185 16.71 -22.68 11.44
N GLN A 186 17.43 -22.32 12.48
CA GLN A 186 18.63 -23.06 12.87
C GLN A 186 18.30 -24.54 13.10
N GLY A 187 19.02 -25.43 12.42
CA GLY A 187 18.80 -26.87 12.45
C GLY A 187 18.10 -27.41 11.20
N ASP A 188 17.44 -26.57 10.42
CA ASP A 188 16.87 -26.97 9.13
C ASP A 188 17.97 -27.16 8.07
N ASP A 189 17.69 -28.02 7.08
CA ASP A 189 18.53 -28.18 5.89
C ASP A 189 18.74 -26.82 5.18
N VAL A 190 19.98 -26.59 4.73
CA VAL A 190 20.33 -25.43 3.90
C VAL A 190 20.44 -25.83 2.43
N ILE A 191 20.46 -24.84 1.55
CA ILE A 191 20.62 -25.03 0.11
C ILE A 191 22.08 -24.77 -0.26
N ILE A 192 22.70 -25.66 -1.03
CA ILE A 192 24.05 -25.45 -1.55
C ILE A 192 24.01 -24.29 -2.54
N HIS A 193 24.89 -23.29 -2.37
CA HIS A 193 24.93 -22.12 -3.23
C HIS A 193 25.16 -22.52 -4.69
N ALA A 194 24.51 -21.82 -5.62
CA ALA A 194 24.52 -22.15 -7.05
C ALA A 194 25.92 -22.13 -7.68
N SER A 195 26.86 -21.38 -7.08
CA SER A 195 28.25 -21.32 -7.55
C SER A 195 29.08 -22.57 -7.22
N VAL A 196 28.57 -23.52 -6.45
CA VAL A 196 29.28 -24.75 -6.10
C VAL A 196 29.01 -25.79 -7.19
N SER A 197 30.03 -26.31 -7.86
CA SER A 197 29.87 -27.37 -8.85
C SER A 197 29.38 -28.69 -8.22
N GLU A 198 28.97 -29.67 -9.03
CA GLU A 198 28.61 -31.01 -8.52
C GLU A 198 29.77 -31.71 -7.83
N GLU A 199 30.97 -31.64 -8.40
CA GLU A 199 32.16 -32.27 -7.83
C GLU A 199 32.60 -31.60 -6.53
N GLU A 200 32.54 -30.26 -6.46
CA GLU A 200 32.76 -29.55 -5.19
C GLU A 200 31.70 -29.90 -4.15
N ALA A 201 30.42 -30.05 -4.54
CA ALA A 201 29.35 -30.37 -3.60
C ALA A 201 29.51 -31.76 -2.98
N LYS A 202 29.98 -32.76 -3.74
CA LYS A 202 30.31 -34.10 -3.21
C LYS A 202 31.39 -34.03 -2.13
N THR A 203 32.34 -33.11 -2.28
CA THR A 203 33.47 -32.96 -1.35
C THR A 203 33.10 -32.12 -0.13
N LEU A 204 32.46 -30.96 -0.35
CA LEU A 204 32.14 -29.99 0.71
C LEU A 204 30.91 -30.40 1.52
N PHE A 205 29.98 -31.13 0.92
CA PHE A 205 28.68 -31.47 1.51
C PHE A 205 28.33 -32.94 1.21
N PRO A 206 29.08 -33.93 1.74
CA PRO A 206 28.93 -35.34 1.35
C PRO A 206 27.54 -35.93 1.60
N ASN A 207 26.76 -35.36 2.52
CA ASN A 207 25.41 -35.79 2.86
C ASN A 207 24.29 -35.00 2.13
N HIS A 208 24.61 -34.30 1.05
CA HIS A 208 23.63 -33.49 0.33
C HIS A 208 22.62 -34.33 -0.47
N LYS A 209 21.42 -33.78 -0.65
CA LYS A 209 20.33 -34.32 -1.46
C LYS A 209 20.13 -33.45 -2.69
N VAL A 210 20.08 -34.08 -3.86
CA VAL A 210 19.79 -33.42 -5.14
C VAL A 210 18.31 -33.56 -5.45
N HIS A 211 17.55 -32.46 -5.39
CA HIS A 211 16.11 -32.44 -5.76
C HIS A 211 15.92 -32.04 -7.22
N LYS A 212 16.70 -31.06 -7.66
CA LYS A 212 16.84 -30.58 -9.03
C LYS A 212 18.28 -30.15 -9.27
N SER A 213 18.68 -29.99 -10.53
CA SER A 213 20.02 -29.48 -10.89
C SER A 213 20.36 -28.14 -10.22
N TYR A 214 19.34 -27.29 -9.98
CA TYR A 214 19.48 -26.00 -9.31
C TYR A 214 19.08 -26.01 -7.82
N LEU A 215 18.59 -27.14 -7.29
CA LEU A 215 18.10 -27.24 -5.92
C LEU A 215 18.69 -28.47 -5.23
N ARG A 216 19.75 -28.21 -4.47
CA ARG A 216 20.46 -29.22 -3.68
C ARG A 216 20.44 -28.79 -2.22
N THR A 217 19.98 -29.65 -1.32
CA THR A 217 19.93 -29.35 0.12
C THR A 217 20.97 -30.17 0.86
N THR A 218 21.44 -29.68 2.00
CA THR A 218 22.36 -30.42 2.87
C THR A 218 22.06 -30.12 4.33
N PRO A 219 22.06 -31.13 5.22
CA PRO A 219 22.04 -30.87 6.64
C PRO A 219 23.40 -30.29 7.03
N LEU A 220 23.40 -29.15 7.73
CA LEU A 220 24.61 -28.69 8.37
C LEU A 220 24.73 -29.40 9.71
N ALA A 221 25.80 -30.18 9.87
CA ALA A 221 26.17 -30.65 11.20
C ALA A 221 26.37 -29.41 12.07
N VAL A 222 25.52 -29.23 13.08
CA VAL A 222 25.75 -28.23 14.12
C VAL A 222 27.02 -28.70 14.81
N ALA A 223 28.16 -28.07 14.50
CA ALA A 223 29.37 -28.29 15.29
C ALA A 223 28.97 -28.01 16.74
N PRO A 224 29.13 -28.97 17.67
CA PRO A 224 28.79 -28.72 19.06
C PRO A 224 29.65 -27.55 19.50
N LEU A 225 29.01 -26.45 19.89
CA LEU A 225 29.65 -25.41 20.70
C LEU A 225 30.28 -26.15 21.88
N LEU A 226 31.61 -26.14 21.96
CA LEU A 226 32.36 -26.57 23.13
C LEU A 226 31.88 -25.72 24.31
N VAL A 227 30.86 -26.22 25.01
CA VAL A 227 30.42 -25.72 26.30
C VAL A 227 31.47 -26.22 27.30
N VAL A 228 32.46 -25.39 27.57
CA VAL A 228 33.22 -25.48 28.83
C VAL A 228 32.31 -24.89 29.90
N TYR A 229 31.39 -25.69 30.43
CA TYR A 229 30.80 -25.49 31.74
C TYR A 229 30.58 -26.86 32.37
N GLN A 230 31.58 -27.29 33.10
CA GLN A 230 31.53 -28.43 34.00
C GLN A 230 31.15 -27.91 35.38
N LEU A 231 30.07 -28.47 35.94
CA LEU A 231 29.60 -28.38 37.33
C LEU A 231 29.04 -26.98 37.68
N VAL A 232 27.79 -26.82 38.12
CA VAL A 232 27.30 -27.17 39.47
C VAL A 232 25.77 -27.43 39.47
N SER A 233 25.41 -28.47 40.22
CA SER A 233 24.13 -28.79 40.89
C SER A 233 22.85 -29.00 40.08
N GLU A 234 22.51 -30.28 39.99
CA GLU A 234 21.17 -30.82 40.25
C GLU A 234 20.43 -30.01 41.32
N SER A 235 19.19 -29.60 41.04
CA SER A 235 18.02 -29.71 41.95
C SER A 235 16.84 -28.95 41.35
N ILE A 236 15.65 -29.56 41.44
CA ILE A 236 14.30 -28.99 41.23
C ILE A 236 13.77 -29.07 39.79
N PHE A 237 13.28 -30.27 39.43
CA PHE A 237 12.21 -30.46 38.46
C PHE A 237 11.14 -31.36 39.07
N GLN A 238 10.06 -30.76 39.57
CA GLN A 238 8.77 -31.40 39.80
C GLN A 238 7.73 -30.28 39.69
N PHE A 239 7.09 -30.12 38.53
CA PHE A 239 5.71 -29.65 38.51
C PHE A 239 4.94 -30.23 37.32
N LYS A 240 3.83 -30.86 37.69
CA LYS A 240 2.90 -31.62 36.85
C LYS A 240 2.18 -30.73 35.86
N SER A 241 1.99 -31.27 34.66
CA SER A 241 1.02 -30.82 33.66
C SER A 241 -0.42 -30.84 34.21
N SER A 242 -1.19 -29.79 33.93
CA SER A 242 -2.67 -29.81 33.96
C SER A 242 -3.21 -29.02 32.75
N PRO A 243 -4.33 -29.44 32.14
CA PRO A 243 -4.83 -28.88 30.88
C PRO A 243 -5.59 -27.57 31.10
N PRO A 244 -5.70 -26.69 30.09
CA PRO A 244 -6.44 -25.44 30.22
C PRO A 244 -7.95 -25.69 30.20
N SER A 245 -8.64 -25.13 31.19
CA SER A 245 -10.10 -24.99 31.25
C SER A 245 -10.57 -23.78 30.42
N ARG A 246 -11.84 -23.86 29.97
CA ARG A 246 -12.58 -22.97 29.07
C ARG A 246 -12.54 -21.45 29.41
N PRO A 247 -12.78 -20.56 28.43
CA PRO A 247 -12.67 -19.12 28.61
C PRO A 247 -13.88 -18.53 29.34
N TYR A 248 -13.61 -17.52 30.17
CA TYR A 248 -14.61 -16.66 30.78
C TYR A 248 -14.85 -15.46 29.86
N ASN A 249 -16.09 -15.26 29.42
CA ASN A 249 -16.51 -14.05 28.73
C ASN A 249 -16.50 -12.88 29.71
N SER A 250 -15.76 -11.81 29.39
CA SER A 250 -16.06 -10.48 29.91
C SER A 250 -16.16 -9.51 28.73
N THR A 251 -17.37 -9.02 28.52
CA THR A 251 -17.72 -7.98 27.56
C THR A 251 -17.14 -6.67 28.05
N THR A 252 -16.07 -6.19 27.40
CA THR A 252 -15.65 -4.78 27.46
C THR A 252 -15.55 -4.27 26.03
N MET A 253 -16.29 -3.20 25.74
CA MET A 253 -16.32 -2.55 24.43
C MET A 253 -14.93 -1.97 24.14
N ALA A 254 -14.18 -2.64 23.26
CA ALA A 254 -12.95 -2.12 22.71
C ALA A 254 -13.28 -1.09 21.61
N SER A 255 -12.82 0.14 21.82
CA SER A 255 -12.59 1.12 20.77
C SER A 255 -11.71 0.50 19.68
N ALA A 256 -12.21 0.48 18.44
CA ALA A 256 -11.50 -0.01 17.28
C ALA A 256 -10.43 1.01 16.84
N ASP A 257 -9.17 0.72 17.15
CA ASP A 257 -8.03 1.33 16.46
C ASP A 257 -6.87 0.30 16.33
N GLY A 258 -6.63 -0.13 15.06
CA GLY A 258 -5.52 -0.93 14.50
C GLY A 258 -5.11 -2.28 15.14
N GLY A 259 -5.43 -3.48 14.67
CA GLY A 259 -6.11 -3.97 13.46
C GLY A 259 -5.44 -5.27 12.99
N ALA A 260 -5.92 -6.45 13.44
CA ALA A 260 -5.38 -7.79 13.15
C ALA A 260 -5.40 -8.24 11.66
N TYR A 261 -5.56 -7.32 10.71
CA TYR A 261 -5.81 -7.57 9.29
C TYR A 261 -4.75 -6.91 8.38
N SER A 262 -3.47 -7.18 8.62
CA SER A 262 -2.36 -6.70 7.75
C SER A 262 -2.11 -7.57 6.52
N TYR A 263 -2.83 -8.68 6.36
CA TYR A 263 -2.72 -9.59 5.21
C TYR A 263 -3.75 -9.25 4.13
N SER A 264 -3.39 -9.49 2.86
CA SER A 264 -4.32 -9.31 1.74
C SER A 264 -5.53 -10.24 1.90
N LEU A 265 -6.72 -9.68 1.76
CA LEU A 265 -7.97 -10.47 1.69
C LEU A 265 -8.23 -11.01 0.27
N THR A 266 -7.50 -10.50 -0.72
CA THR A 266 -7.56 -10.94 -2.11
C THR A 266 -6.34 -11.81 -2.42
N VAL A 267 -6.56 -13.11 -2.50
CA VAL A 267 -5.52 -14.12 -2.78
C VAL A 267 -5.90 -14.97 -3.97
N PHE A 268 -4.91 -15.57 -4.63
CA PHE A 268 -5.14 -16.51 -5.71
C PHE A 268 -5.81 -17.78 -5.20
N SER A 269 -6.86 -18.21 -5.89
CA SER A 269 -7.42 -19.56 -5.72
C SER A 269 -6.43 -20.61 -6.25
N PRO A 270 -6.60 -21.91 -5.89
CA PRO A 270 -5.82 -22.99 -6.49
C PRO A 270 -5.92 -23.08 -8.02
N SER A 271 -6.96 -22.49 -8.62
CA SER A 271 -7.17 -22.39 -10.08
C SER A 271 -6.58 -21.12 -10.72
N GLY A 272 -5.85 -20.30 -9.95
CA GLY A 272 -5.20 -19.08 -10.44
C GLY A 272 -6.11 -17.86 -10.55
N LYS A 273 -7.31 -17.89 -9.93
CA LYS A 273 -8.29 -16.80 -9.99
C LYS A 273 -8.20 -15.88 -8.76
N LEU A 274 -8.51 -14.60 -8.94
CA LEU A 274 -8.67 -13.64 -7.84
C LEU A 274 -10.16 -13.50 -7.51
N VAL A 275 -10.66 -14.37 -6.64
CA VAL A 275 -12.10 -14.55 -6.38
C VAL A 275 -12.78 -13.28 -5.86
N GLN A 276 -12.08 -12.46 -5.05
CA GLN A 276 -12.62 -11.18 -4.56
C GLN A 276 -12.91 -10.18 -5.70
N ILE A 277 -12.13 -10.23 -6.78
CA ILE A 277 -12.37 -9.40 -7.97
C ILE A 277 -13.59 -9.93 -8.74
N GLU A 278 -13.73 -11.25 -8.87
CA GLU A 278 -14.93 -11.86 -9.48
C GLU A 278 -16.20 -11.51 -8.69
N HIS A 279 -16.15 -11.50 -7.36
CA HIS A 279 -17.26 -11.06 -6.51
C HIS A 279 -17.58 -9.57 -6.68
N ALA A 280 -16.56 -8.72 -6.77
CA ALA A 280 -16.75 -7.30 -7.04
C ALA A 280 -17.41 -7.06 -8.42
N LEU A 281 -16.99 -7.80 -9.46
CA LEU A 281 -17.62 -7.77 -10.78
C LEU A 281 -19.06 -8.29 -10.76
N ALA A 282 -19.36 -9.29 -9.93
CA ALA A 282 -20.73 -9.74 -9.72
C ALA A 282 -21.60 -8.65 -9.07
N ALA A 283 -21.05 -7.88 -8.10
CA ALA A 283 -21.73 -6.72 -7.53
C ALA A 283 -21.95 -5.60 -8.57
N VAL A 284 -20.98 -5.35 -9.45
CA VAL A 284 -21.14 -4.43 -10.60
C VAL A 284 -22.30 -4.87 -11.48
N SER A 285 -22.39 -6.17 -11.77
CA SER A 285 -23.44 -6.76 -12.61
C SER A 285 -24.84 -6.70 -11.95
N GLN A 286 -24.95 -6.38 -10.67
CA GLN A 286 -26.23 -6.12 -10.01
C GLN A 286 -26.59 -4.62 -9.99
N GLY A 287 -25.63 -3.75 -10.31
CA GLY A 287 -25.85 -2.31 -10.38
C GLY A 287 -26.72 -1.91 -11.57
N THR A 288 -27.40 -0.78 -11.44
CA THR A 288 -28.11 -0.10 -12.55
C THR A 288 -27.21 0.07 -13.78
N THR A 289 -27.80 -0.02 -14.96
CA THR A 289 -27.08 0.10 -16.22
C THR A 289 -26.55 1.53 -16.41
N SER A 290 -25.28 1.63 -16.80
CA SER A 290 -24.63 2.86 -17.21
C SER A 290 -23.89 2.63 -18.52
N LEU A 291 -23.84 3.64 -19.38
CA LEU A 291 -23.20 3.51 -20.69
C LEU A 291 -22.55 4.81 -21.12
N GLY A 292 -21.70 4.71 -22.13
CA GLY A 292 -21.05 5.86 -22.76
C GLY A 292 -20.81 5.64 -24.24
N ILE A 293 -20.90 6.71 -25.01
CA ILE A 293 -20.74 6.73 -26.47
C ILE A 293 -19.86 7.93 -26.84
N LYS A 294 -18.75 7.66 -27.50
CA LYS A 294 -17.88 8.67 -28.10
C LYS A 294 -18.43 9.06 -29.48
N ALA A 295 -18.83 10.31 -29.62
CA ALA A 295 -19.25 10.93 -30.87
C ALA A 295 -18.06 11.60 -31.58
N SER A 296 -18.30 12.06 -32.81
CA SER A 296 -17.33 12.84 -33.59
C SER A 296 -17.02 14.20 -32.95
N ASN A 297 -18.01 14.82 -32.32
CA ASN A 297 -17.93 16.16 -31.70
C ASN A 297 -18.14 16.15 -30.16
N GLY A 298 -18.09 14.99 -29.51
CA GLY A 298 -18.28 14.91 -28.05
C GLY A 298 -18.30 13.50 -27.47
N ILE A 299 -18.73 13.38 -26.23
CA ILE A 299 -19.03 12.09 -25.56
C ILE A 299 -20.31 12.27 -24.76
N VAL A 300 -21.17 11.27 -24.76
CA VAL A 300 -22.26 11.13 -23.79
C VAL A 300 -21.94 9.99 -22.83
N ILE A 301 -22.20 10.21 -21.55
CA ILE A 301 -22.32 9.15 -20.53
C ILE A 301 -23.69 9.27 -19.88
N ALA A 302 -24.38 8.15 -19.71
CA ALA A 302 -25.75 8.13 -19.23
C ALA A 302 -25.99 6.96 -18.28
N THR A 303 -26.92 7.15 -17.33
CA THR A 303 -27.30 6.11 -16.38
C THR A 303 -28.73 6.28 -15.90
N GLU A 304 -29.32 5.16 -15.48
CA GLU A 304 -30.57 5.14 -14.73
C GLU A 304 -30.34 5.60 -13.28
N LYS A 305 -31.21 6.48 -12.79
CA LYS A 305 -31.30 6.91 -11.41
C LYS A 305 -32.50 6.24 -10.74
N LYS A 306 -32.20 5.24 -9.91
CA LYS A 306 -33.22 4.46 -9.17
C LYS A 306 -33.36 4.98 -7.75
N SER A 307 -34.50 5.60 -7.44
CA SER A 307 -34.88 5.91 -6.06
C SER A 307 -35.60 4.71 -5.44
N SER A 308 -35.27 4.35 -4.21
CA SER A 308 -35.94 3.26 -3.49
C SER A 308 -37.23 3.71 -2.80
N SER A 309 -37.48 5.02 -2.69
CA SER A 309 -38.68 5.57 -2.06
C SER A 309 -38.93 7.00 -2.54
N ILE A 310 -40.20 7.36 -2.70
CA ILE A 310 -40.62 8.74 -3.00
C ILE A 310 -40.26 9.74 -1.88
N LEU A 311 -39.92 9.24 -0.70
CA LEU A 311 -39.49 10.06 0.44
C LEU A 311 -38.01 10.46 0.34
N ILE A 312 -37.26 9.83 -0.56
CA ILE A 312 -35.87 10.19 -0.80
C ILE A 312 -35.87 11.42 -1.71
N ASP A 313 -35.20 12.46 -1.24
CA ASP A 313 -34.86 13.61 -2.08
C ASP A 313 -33.84 13.17 -3.13
N ASP A 314 -34.35 12.84 -4.31
CA ASP A 314 -33.56 12.35 -5.42
C ASP A 314 -32.65 13.44 -5.99
N SER A 315 -32.95 14.73 -5.80
CA SER A 315 -32.09 15.84 -6.25
C SER A 315 -30.68 15.78 -5.65
N MET A 316 -30.52 15.13 -4.50
CA MET A 316 -29.25 14.98 -3.79
C MET A 316 -28.47 13.72 -4.16
N LEU A 317 -28.99 12.89 -5.07
CA LEU A 317 -28.34 11.66 -5.55
C LEU A 317 -27.73 11.84 -6.93
N ASP A 318 -26.41 12.03 -6.98
CA ASP A 318 -25.65 12.09 -8.23
C ASP A 318 -24.98 10.73 -8.53
N LYS A 319 -25.18 10.23 -9.74
CA LYS A 319 -24.49 9.07 -10.31
C LYS A 319 -23.54 9.46 -11.44
N VAL A 320 -23.78 10.60 -12.08
CA VAL A 320 -22.84 11.27 -12.98
C VAL A 320 -22.12 12.38 -12.21
N ALA A 321 -20.81 12.22 -12.01
CA ALA A 321 -20.00 13.15 -11.24
C ALA A 321 -19.06 13.96 -12.12
N VAL A 322 -19.09 15.29 -11.99
CA VAL A 322 -18.04 16.19 -12.48
C VAL A 322 -16.81 16.04 -11.59
N ILE A 323 -15.66 15.68 -12.17
CA ILE A 323 -14.40 15.55 -11.42
C ILE A 323 -13.55 16.82 -11.54
N CYS A 324 -13.41 17.30 -12.77
CA CYS A 324 -12.78 18.56 -13.10
C CYS A 324 -13.45 19.11 -14.37
N PRO A 325 -13.17 20.37 -14.76
CA PRO A 325 -13.84 21.01 -15.89
C PRO A 325 -13.84 20.22 -17.20
N ASN A 326 -12.88 19.31 -17.41
CA ASN A 326 -12.75 18.53 -18.63
C ASN A 326 -13.02 17.03 -18.49
N ILE A 327 -13.35 16.52 -17.29
CA ILE A 327 -13.56 15.08 -17.05
C ILE A 327 -14.75 14.84 -16.13
N GLY A 328 -15.62 13.92 -16.55
CA GLY A 328 -16.72 13.37 -15.77
C GLY A 328 -16.72 11.85 -15.72
N ILE A 329 -17.39 11.32 -14.70
CA ILE A 329 -17.45 9.87 -14.43
C ILE A 329 -18.87 9.43 -14.13
N VAL A 330 -19.25 8.28 -14.65
CA VAL A 330 -20.46 7.53 -14.24
C VAL A 330 -20.07 6.12 -13.80
N TYR A 331 -20.89 5.46 -12.99
CA TYR A 331 -20.57 4.13 -12.44
C TYR A 331 -21.73 3.13 -12.53
N SER A 332 -21.40 1.85 -12.38
CA SER A 332 -22.35 0.78 -12.02
C SER A 332 -21.76 -0.04 -10.87
N GLY A 333 -22.61 -0.43 -9.91
CA GLY A 333 -22.22 -1.18 -8.71
C GLY A 333 -22.58 -0.45 -7.41
N MET A 334 -21.66 -0.44 -6.45
CA MET A 334 -21.86 0.11 -5.10
C MET A 334 -21.68 1.64 -5.04
N GLY A 335 -22.76 2.39 -4.79
CA GLY A 335 -22.71 3.85 -4.65
C GLY A 335 -21.75 4.40 -3.58
N PRO A 336 -21.62 3.79 -2.38
CA PRO A 336 -20.66 4.24 -1.38
C PRO A 336 -19.20 4.18 -1.86
N ASP A 337 -18.83 3.11 -2.56
CA ASP A 337 -17.50 2.92 -3.13
C ASP A 337 -17.23 3.99 -4.22
N PHE A 338 -18.21 4.26 -5.09
CA PHE A 338 -18.14 5.33 -6.08
C PHE A 338 -17.90 6.70 -5.45
N ARG A 339 -18.64 7.05 -4.39
CA ARG A 339 -18.51 8.34 -3.71
C ARG A 339 -17.09 8.59 -3.18
N ILE A 340 -16.44 7.54 -2.66
CA ILE A 340 -15.05 7.62 -2.20
C ILE A 340 -14.10 7.83 -3.38
N LEU A 341 -14.29 7.09 -4.48
CA LEU A 341 -13.48 7.23 -5.69
C LEU A 341 -13.62 8.61 -6.34
N VAL A 342 -14.82 9.20 -6.36
CA VAL A 342 -15.05 10.58 -6.83
C VAL A 342 -14.22 11.59 -6.03
N ASN A 343 -14.22 11.49 -4.70
CA ASN A 343 -13.44 12.40 -3.86
C ASN A 343 -11.93 12.24 -4.09
N ARG A 344 -11.45 11.01 -4.25
CA ARG A 344 -10.04 10.74 -4.59
C ARG A 344 -9.67 11.26 -5.97
N ALA A 345 -10.53 11.05 -6.98
CA ALA A 345 -10.32 11.54 -8.33
C ALA A 345 -10.26 13.07 -8.39
N ARG A 346 -11.17 13.76 -7.69
CA ARG A 346 -11.15 15.23 -7.54
C ARG A 346 -9.85 15.71 -6.89
N LYS A 347 -9.41 15.05 -5.81
CA LYS A 347 -8.15 15.37 -5.13
C LYS A 347 -6.94 15.18 -6.06
N SER A 348 -6.90 14.10 -6.83
CA SER A 348 -5.85 13.83 -7.81
C SER A 348 -5.82 14.89 -8.93
N ALA A 349 -6.97 15.25 -9.50
CA ALA A 349 -7.05 16.28 -10.52
C ALA A 349 -6.52 17.64 -10.02
N GLN A 350 -6.83 18.01 -8.78
CA GLN A 350 -6.28 19.22 -8.15
C GLN A 350 -4.78 19.13 -7.86
N ALA A 351 -4.28 17.96 -7.48
CA ALA A 351 -2.85 17.74 -7.29
C ALA A 351 -2.08 17.91 -8.61
N TYR A 352 -2.63 17.38 -9.71
CA TYR A 352 -2.07 17.58 -11.06
C TYR A 352 -2.07 19.06 -11.45
N TRP A 353 -3.20 19.76 -11.27
CA TRP A 353 -3.32 21.20 -11.51
C TRP A 353 -2.28 22.01 -10.73
N LYS A 354 -2.06 21.68 -9.46
CA LYS A 354 -1.09 22.38 -8.61
C LYS A 354 0.35 22.26 -9.13
N ILE A 355 0.69 21.14 -9.79
CA ILE A 355 2.03 20.88 -10.30
C ILE A 355 2.21 21.47 -11.70
N TYR A 356 1.23 21.27 -12.60
CA TYR A 356 1.37 21.56 -14.03
C TYR A 356 0.61 22.81 -14.50
N GLY A 357 -0.23 23.41 -13.64
CA GLY A 357 -1.05 24.57 -14.01
C GLY A 357 -2.23 24.27 -14.94
N GLU A 358 -2.49 22.99 -15.23
CA GLU A 358 -3.58 22.54 -16.10
C GLU A 358 -4.27 21.29 -15.54
N TYR A 359 -5.50 21.00 -15.99
CA TYR A 359 -6.21 19.79 -15.56
C TYR A 359 -5.64 18.56 -16.27
N PRO A 360 -5.64 17.37 -15.61
CA PRO A 360 -4.99 16.20 -16.17
C PRO A 360 -5.62 15.77 -17.50
N PRO A 361 -4.83 15.21 -18.43
CA PRO A 361 -5.35 14.45 -19.55
C PRO A 361 -6.22 13.29 -19.05
N THR A 362 -7.24 12.90 -19.83
CA THR A 362 -8.24 11.92 -19.37
C THR A 362 -7.57 10.59 -19.00
N ARG A 363 -6.62 10.13 -19.83
CA ARG A 363 -5.84 8.91 -19.59
C ARG A 363 -5.07 8.95 -18.25
N VAL A 364 -4.51 10.09 -17.87
CA VAL A 364 -3.71 10.22 -16.64
C VAL A 364 -4.60 10.05 -15.42
N LEU A 365 -5.75 10.74 -15.41
CA LEU A 365 -6.70 10.60 -14.31
C LEU A 365 -7.30 9.18 -14.24
N THR A 366 -7.64 8.59 -15.40
CA THR A 366 -8.09 7.19 -15.47
C THR A 366 -7.06 6.25 -14.87
N GLN A 367 -5.77 6.43 -15.20
CA GLN A 367 -4.69 5.60 -14.68
C GLN A 367 -4.54 5.75 -13.17
N GLU A 368 -4.64 6.96 -12.62
CA GLU A 368 -4.59 7.17 -11.18
C GLU A 368 -5.76 6.46 -10.46
N ILE A 369 -6.98 6.59 -10.98
CA ILE A 369 -8.15 5.91 -10.41
C ILE A 369 -7.96 4.38 -10.47
N ALA A 370 -7.46 3.87 -11.60
CA ALA A 370 -7.15 2.46 -11.78
C ALA A 370 -6.10 1.96 -10.78
N THR A 371 -5.04 2.74 -10.52
CA THR A 371 -4.03 2.44 -9.50
C THR A 371 -4.64 2.38 -8.10
N GLN A 372 -5.52 3.34 -7.75
CA GLN A 372 -6.23 3.32 -6.46
C GLN A 372 -7.11 2.07 -6.31
N MET A 373 -7.79 1.66 -7.39
CA MET A 373 -8.61 0.45 -7.39
C MET A 373 -7.75 -0.82 -7.26
N GLN A 374 -6.62 -0.88 -7.98
CA GLN A 374 -5.67 -2.00 -7.89
C GLN A 374 -5.06 -2.15 -6.49
N GLN A 375 -4.73 -1.05 -5.82
CA GLN A 375 -4.22 -1.11 -4.44
C GLN A 375 -5.20 -1.80 -3.49
N ALA A 376 -6.51 -1.60 -3.67
CA ALA A 376 -7.54 -2.27 -2.87
C ALA A 376 -7.69 -3.77 -3.19
N THR A 377 -7.08 -4.26 -4.28
CA THR A 377 -7.04 -5.70 -4.61
C THR A 377 -5.82 -6.42 -4.03
N GLN A 378 -4.93 -5.71 -3.33
CA GLN A 378 -3.68 -6.29 -2.83
C GLN A 378 -3.33 -5.86 -1.39
N SER A 379 -3.81 -4.68 -0.96
CA SER A 379 -3.51 -4.16 0.37
C SER A 379 -4.16 -5.00 1.48
N GLY A 380 -3.54 -4.97 2.67
CA GLY A 380 -4.04 -5.70 3.83
C GLY A 380 -5.39 -5.19 4.32
N GLY A 381 -6.28 -6.10 4.71
CA GLY A 381 -7.52 -5.77 5.41
C GLY A 381 -8.59 -5.03 4.60
N VAL A 382 -8.42 -4.95 3.28
CA VAL A 382 -9.38 -4.29 2.38
C VAL A 382 -9.89 -5.25 1.31
N ARG A 383 -11.11 -4.99 0.84
CA ARG A 383 -11.71 -5.66 -0.32
C ARG A 383 -11.61 -4.76 -1.56
N PRO A 384 -11.64 -5.31 -2.79
CA PRO A 384 -11.78 -4.53 -4.01
C PRO A 384 -13.01 -3.61 -3.99
N PHE A 385 -12.94 -2.52 -4.75
CA PHE A 385 -14.08 -1.65 -4.96
C PHE A 385 -15.15 -2.38 -5.79
N GLY A 386 -16.39 -2.36 -5.33
CA GLY A 386 -17.53 -3.00 -5.98
C GLY A 386 -18.15 -2.16 -7.09
N VAL A 387 -17.33 -1.46 -7.89
CA VAL A 387 -17.79 -0.57 -8.97
C VAL A 387 -16.95 -0.74 -10.23
N SER A 388 -17.60 -0.59 -11.38
CA SER A 388 -16.95 -0.24 -12.65
C SER A 388 -17.31 1.20 -12.98
N LEU A 389 -16.37 1.90 -13.62
CA LEU A 389 -16.49 3.32 -13.97
C LEU A 389 -16.40 3.50 -15.47
N LEU A 390 -17.16 4.46 -16.00
CA LEU A 390 -16.91 5.06 -17.30
C LEU A 390 -16.41 6.49 -17.09
N VAL A 391 -15.21 6.77 -17.57
CA VAL A 391 -14.52 8.06 -17.46
C VAL A 391 -14.51 8.72 -18.83
N ALA A 392 -15.22 9.84 -18.95
CA ALA A 392 -15.32 10.60 -20.18
C ALA A 392 -14.64 11.95 -20.02
N GLY A 393 -13.78 12.30 -20.97
CA GLY A 393 -13.13 13.60 -20.94
C GLY A 393 -12.54 14.02 -22.27
N TRP A 394 -12.04 15.26 -22.27
CA TRP A 394 -11.38 15.87 -23.41
C TRP A 394 -10.07 16.52 -22.97
N ASP A 395 -9.03 16.34 -23.78
CA ASP A 395 -7.77 17.04 -23.63
C ASP A 395 -7.17 17.39 -25.00
N THR A 396 -6.28 18.37 -25.03
CA THR A 396 -5.64 18.87 -26.25
C THR A 396 -4.78 17.82 -26.96
N ASN A 397 -4.30 16.81 -26.24
CA ASN A 397 -3.37 15.81 -26.78
C ASN A 397 -4.10 14.67 -27.50
N ARG A 398 -5.26 14.23 -26.99
CA ARG A 398 -6.00 13.06 -27.51
C ARG A 398 -7.43 13.36 -27.95
N GLY A 399 -7.91 14.57 -27.71
CA GLY A 399 -9.31 14.94 -27.93
C GLY A 399 -10.24 14.18 -27.00
N SER A 400 -11.45 13.90 -27.48
CA SER A 400 -12.47 13.16 -26.74
C SER A 400 -12.05 11.69 -26.53
N THR A 401 -11.96 11.25 -25.27
CA THR A 401 -11.69 9.85 -24.91
C THR A 401 -12.65 9.33 -23.84
N LEU A 402 -13.11 8.08 -24.03
CA LEU A 402 -13.97 7.35 -23.11
C LEU A 402 -13.20 6.12 -22.63
N TYR A 403 -13.07 5.97 -21.31
CA TYR A 403 -12.41 4.82 -20.67
C TYR A 403 -13.38 4.05 -19.79
N GLN A 404 -13.20 2.74 -19.71
CA GLN A 404 -13.80 1.89 -18.67
C GLN A 404 -12.71 1.49 -17.67
N VAL A 405 -13.01 1.54 -16.38
CA VAL A 405 -12.16 1.01 -15.28
C VAL A 405 -12.95 -0.02 -14.49
N ASP A 406 -12.38 -1.20 -14.27
CA ASP A 406 -13.01 -2.31 -13.57
C ASP A 406 -12.40 -2.55 -12.17
N PRO A 407 -13.08 -3.31 -11.27
CA PRO A 407 -12.62 -3.59 -9.90
C PRO A 407 -11.18 -4.09 -9.75
N SER A 408 -10.60 -4.70 -10.79
CA SER A 408 -9.20 -5.14 -10.82
C SER A 408 -8.18 -3.99 -10.89
N GLY A 409 -8.62 -2.78 -11.24
CA GLY A 409 -7.75 -1.70 -11.68
C GLY A 409 -7.34 -1.79 -13.15
N SER A 410 -7.91 -2.72 -13.92
CA SER A 410 -7.72 -2.74 -15.37
C SER A 410 -8.55 -1.64 -16.02
N PHE A 411 -8.03 -1.00 -17.07
CA PHE A 411 -8.77 0.01 -17.83
C PHE A 411 -8.51 -0.07 -19.33
N TRP A 412 -9.53 0.29 -20.13
CA TRP A 412 -9.49 0.27 -21.59
C TRP A 412 -10.22 1.47 -22.18
N ALA A 413 -9.76 1.95 -23.34
CA ALA A 413 -10.47 2.97 -24.11
C ALA A 413 -11.57 2.33 -24.96
N TRP A 414 -12.73 2.99 -25.05
CA TRP A 414 -13.89 2.50 -25.78
C TRP A 414 -14.42 3.55 -26.75
N LYS A 415 -14.97 3.07 -27.87
CA LYS A 415 -15.80 3.87 -28.78
C LYS A 415 -17.21 4.02 -28.20
N ALA A 416 -17.79 2.91 -27.76
CA ALA A 416 -18.98 2.87 -26.93
C ALA A 416 -18.86 1.68 -25.98
N SER A 417 -19.42 1.79 -24.77
CA SER A 417 -19.46 0.68 -23.80
C SER A 417 -20.66 0.83 -22.87
N ALA A 418 -21.05 -0.28 -22.26
CA ALA A 418 -22.05 -0.35 -21.20
C ALA A 418 -21.56 -1.24 -20.06
N ILE A 419 -21.97 -0.91 -18.84
CA ILE A 419 -21.67 -1.62 -17.59
C ILE A 419 -22.96 -1.75 -16.75
N GLY A 420 -23.00 -2.72 -15.83
CA GLY A 420 -24.17 -2.99 -14.98
C GLY A 420 -25.06 -4.14 -15.46
N LYS A 421 -26.27 -4.25 -14.88
CA LYS A 421 -27.22 -5.38 -14.99
C LYS A 421 -27.49 -5.86 -16.41
N ASN A 422 -27.67 -4.93 -17.36
CA ASN A 422 -28.04 -5.27 -18.74
C ASN A 422 -26.90 -5.01 -19.75
N MET A 423 -25.64 -5.02 -19.31
CA MET A 423 -24.50 -4.63 -20.14
C MET A 423 -24.35 -5.46 -21.43
N VAL A 424 -24.67 -6.75 -21.42
CA VAL A 424 -24.50 -7.64 -22.59
C VAL A 424 -25.44 -7.23 -23.72
N ASN A 425 -26.72 -7.03 -23.42
CA ASN A 425 -27.71 -6.58 -24.39
C ASN A 425 -27.44 -5.14 -24.83
N ALA A 426 -27.08 -4.26 -23.87
CA ALA A 426 -26.74 -2.87 -24.17
C ALA A 426 -25.55 -2.77 -25.13
N LYS A 427 -24.47 -3.53 -24.92
CA LYS A 427 -23.32 -3.58 -25.84
C LYS A 427 -23.72 -4.09 -27.22
N THR A 428 -24.54 -5.13 -27.30
CA THR A 428 -25.04 -5.67 -28.58
C THR A 428 -25.88 -4.64 -29.34
N PHE A 429 -26.67 -3.84 -28.63
CA PHE A 429 -27.46 -2.75 -29.22
C PHE A 429 -26.54 -1.62 -29.73
N LEU A 430 -25.56 -1.21 -28.93
CA LEU A 430 -24.57 -0.20 -29.29
C LEU A 430 -23.76 -0.60 -30.52
N GLU A 431 -23.32 -1.86 -30.62
CA GLU A 431 -22.60 -2.38 -31.79
C GLU A 431 -23.39 -2.25 -33.09
N LYS A 432 -24.72 -2.32 -33.04
CA LYS A 432 -25.59 -2.19 -34.22
C LYS A 432 -25.88 -0.73 -34.61
N ARG A 433 -25.83 0.20 -33.66
CA ARG A 433 -26.23 1.60 -33.86
C ARG A 433 -25.05 2.56 -33.98
N TYR A 434 -23.89 2.17 -33.44
CA TYR A 434 -22.70 2.99 -33.44
C TYR A 434 -22.05 3.07 -34.83
N ASN A 435 -21.59 4.27 -35.18
CA ASN A 435 -20.67 4.52 -36.29
C ASN A 435 -19.72 5.67 -35.89
N ASP A 436 -18.57 5.78 -36.55
CA ASP A 436 -17.53 6.76 -36.17
C ASP A 436 -17.90 8.22 -36.49
N GLU A 437 -18.96 8.46 -37.25
CA GLU A 437 -19.44 9.79 -37.64
C GLU A 437 -20.60 10.29 -36.78
N ILE A 438 -21.11 9.47 -35.85
CA ILE A 438 -22.26 9.79 -35.01
C ILE A 438 -22.06 11.14 -34.30
N SER A 439 -23.05 12.03 -34.42
CA SER A 439 -23.05 13.32 -33.74
C SER A 439 -23.35 13.15 -32.25
N LEU A 440 -22.99 14.14 -31.43
CA LEU A 440 -23.30 14.11 -30.00
C LEU A 440 -24.82 14.01 -29.74
N GLU A 441 -25.63 14.70 -30.55
CA GLU A 441 -27.09 14.65 -30.47
C GLU A 441 -27.62 13.23 -30.75
N ASP A 442 -27.16 12.61 -31.84
CA ASP A 442 -27.54 11.24 -32.20
C ASP A 442 -27.01 10.21 -31.18
N ALA A 443 -25.85 10.48 -30.59
CA ALA A 443 -25.28 9.66 -29.54
C ALA A 443 -26.11 9.75 -28.25
N ILE A 444 -26.61 10.93 -27.86
CA ILE A 444 -27.53 11.08 -26.72
C ILE A 444 -28.82 10.32 -26.99
N HIS A 445 -29.41 10.45 -28.18
CA HIS A 445 -30.62 9.69 -28.55
C HIS A 445 -30.36 8.17 -28.53
N THR A 446 -29.23 7.72 -29.07
CA THR A 446 -28.83 6.31 -29.04
C THR A 446 -28.60 5.80 -27.60
N ALA A 447 -28.03 6.63 -26.73
CA ALA A 447 -27.85 6.33 -25.31
C ALA A 447 -29.19 6.12 -24.60
N LEU A 448 -30.17 7.00 -24.83
CA LEU A 448 -31.52 6.88 -24.28
C LEU A 448 -32.25 5.63 -24.78
N LEU A 449 -32.19 5.35 -26.09
CA LEU A 449 -32.76 4.12 -26.66
C LEU A 449 -32.12 2.87 -26.04
N THR A 450 -30.80 2.89 -25.82
CA THR A 450 -30.07 1.76 -25.21
C THR A 450 -30.49 1.55 -23.76
N LEU A 451 -30.68 2.62 -22.97
CA LEU A 451 -31.18 2.51 -21.61
C LEU A 451 -32.62 2.00 -21.57
N LYS A 452 -33.45 2.37 -22.56
CA LYS A 452 -34.86 2.01 -22.64
C LYS A 452 -35.10 0.51 -22.77
N GLU A 453 -34.26 -0.21 -23.51
CA GLU A 453 -34.33 -1.68 -23.67
C GLU A 453 -34.24 -2.46 -22.35
N GLY A 454 -33.66 -1.84 -21.31
CA GLY A 454 -33.46 -2.47 -20.00
C GLY A 454 -34.09 -1.71 -18.83
N PHE A 455 -34.96 -0.74 -19.11
CA PHE A 455 -35.48 0.19 -18.10
C PHE A 455 -36.70 -0.38 -17.36
N GLU A 456 -36.64 -0.43 -16.04
CA GLU A 456 -37.77 -0.83 -15.20
C GLU A 456 -38.57 0.41 -14.75
N GLY A 457 -39.77 0.62 -15.30
CA GLY A 457 -40.64 1.75 -14.94
C GLY A 457 -40.71 2.84 -16.01
N GLN A 458 -40.97 4.09 -15.60
CA GLN A 458 -41.06 5.23 -16.51
C GLN A 458 -39.72 5.96 -16.60
N MET A 459 -39.24 6.13 -17.84
CA MET A 459 -38.09 6.95 -18.15
C MET A 459 -38.52 8.42 -18.21
N THR A 460 -38.00 9.23 -17.30
CA THR A 460 -38.29 10.67 -17.15
C THR A 460 -36.99 11.42 -16.91
N GLU A 461 -37.06 12.74 -16.91
CA GLU A 461 -35.95 13.64 -16.60
C GLU A 461 -35.35 13.44 -15.21
N LYS A 462 -36.12 12.86 -14.28
CA LYS A 462 -35.67 12.57 -12.91
C LYS A 462 -35.04 11.19 -12.75
N THR A 463 -35.41 10.26 -13.61
CA THR A 463 -34.96 8.86 -13.53
C THR A 463 -33.75 8.58 -14.43
N ILE A 464 -33.26 9.60 -15.15
CA ILE A 464 -32.08 9.53 -16.01
C ILE A 464 -31.11 10.64 -15.64
N GLU A 465 -29.81 10.32 -15.58
CA GLU A 465 -28.75 11.31 -15.55
C GLU A 465 -27.85 11.20 -16.78
N ILE A 466 -27.53 12.35 -17.37
CA ILE A 466 -26.68 12.46 -18.56
C ILE A 466 -25.57 13.46 -18.32
N GLY A 467 -24.33 13.03 -18.59
CA GLY A 467 -23.16 13.88 -18.68
C GLY A 467 -22.66 13.94 -20.11
N VAL A 468 -22.24 15.13 -20.55
CA VAL A 468 -21.71 15.34 -21.90
C VAL A 468 -20.32 15.99 -21.84
N VAL A 469 -19.45 15.54 -22.73
CA VAL A 469 -18.19 16.21 -23.08
C VAL A 469 -18.40 16.87 -24.43
N THR A 470 -18.17 18.17 -24.54
CA THR A 470 -18.17 18.89 -25.83
C THR A 470 -16.74 19.19 -26.27
N VAL A 471 -16.51 19.15 -27.59
CA VAL A 471 -15.23 19.57 -28.16
C VAL A 471 -15.21 21.11 -28.26
N PRO A 472 -14.23 21.80 -27.66
CA PRO A 472 -14.08 23.24 -27.81
C PRO A 472 -13.86 23.64 -29.27
N THR A 473 -14.45 24.76 -29.66
CA THR A 473 -14.18 25.41 -30.95
C THR A 473 -12.77 26.02 -30.97
N ALA A 474 -12.22 26.23 -32.18
CA ALA A 474 -10.89 26.83 -32.32
C ALA A 474 -10.77 28.21 -31.65
N SER A 475 -11.84 29.02 -31.70
CA SER A 475 -11.89 30.32 -31.02
C SER A 475 -11.90 30.19 -29.49
N GLU A 476 -12.55 29.18 -28.94
CA GLU A 476 -12.54 28.92 -27.48
C GLU A 476 -11.18 28.44 -27.00
N LEU A 477 -10.46 27.66 -27.80
CA LEU A 477 -9.08 27.24 -27.50
C LEU A 477 -8.11 28.43 -27.56
N GLU A 478 -8.29 29.31 -28.54
CA GLU A 478 -7.46 30.51 -28.66
C GLU A 478 -7.74 31.51 -27.52
N ALA A 479 -9.00 31.70 -27.14
CA ALA A 479 -9.37 32.52 -25.99
C ALA A 479 -8.78 32.00 -24.66
N GLN A 480 -8.62 30.68 -24.51
CA GLN A 480 -7.96 30.08 -23.34
C GLN A 480 -6.44 30.30 -23.31
N ARG A 481 -5.80 30.47 -24.49
CA ARG A 481 -4.37 30.81 -24.59
C ARG A 481 -4.08 32.28 -24.32
N VAL A 482 -5.03 33.16 -24.65
CA VAL A 482 -4.89 34.62 -24.56
C VAL A 482 -5.36 35.18 -23.21
N GLY A 483 -6.13 34.40 -22.43
CA GLY A 483 -6.57 34.78 -21.08
C GLY A 483 -5.43 34.89 -20.06
N SER A 484 -5.52 35.90 -19.17
CA SER A 484 -4.55 36.16 -18.08
C SER A 484 -4.25 34.91 -17.23
N GLU A 485 -3.09 34.87 -16.58
CA GLU A 485 -2.56 33.80 -15.68
C GLU A 485 -3.53 33.30 -14.58
N THR A 486 -4.74 33.85 -14.48
CA THR A 486 -5.79 33.59 -13.50
C THR A 486 -7.12 33.09 -14.08
N ALA A 487 -7.29 33.01 -15.41
CA ALA A 487 -8.54 32.61 -16.04
C ALA A 487 -8.70 31.07 -16.07
N ARG A 488 -9.71 30.53 -15.39
CA ARG A 488 -10.00 29.08 -15.40
C ARG A 488 -10.52 28.65 -16.80
N PRO A 489 -10.09 27.50 -17.34
CA PRO A 489 -10.56 27.00 -18.63
C PRO A 489 -12.09 26.82 -18.63
N LYS A 490 -12.73 27.08 -19.78
CA LYS A 490 -14.16 26.80 -19.95
C LYS A 490 -14.39 25.29 -19.77
N PRO A 491 -15.32 24.85 -18.90
CA PRO A 491 -15.60 23.43 -18.74
C PRO A 491 -16.08 22.81 -20.05
N THR A 492 -15.47 21.69 -20.43
CA THR A 492 -15.89 20.86 -21.56
C THR A 492 -16.79 19.72 -21.12
N PHE A 493 -16.75 19.33 -19.84
CA PHE A 493 -17.68 18.39 -19.26
C PHE A 493 -18.79 19.12 -18.48
N ARG A 494 -20.05 18.73 -18.68
CA ARG A 494 -21.19 19.18 -17.89
C ARG A 494 -22.26 18.10 -17.74
N LYS A 495 -23.07 18.20 -16.70
CA LYS A 495 -24.32 17.44 -16.56
C LYS A 495 -25.44 18.18 -17.31
N LEU A 496 -26.31 17.46 -18.00
CA LEU A 496 -27.52 18.05 -18.58
C LEU A 496 -28.52 18.39 -17.46
N SER A 497 -29.28 19.46 -17.62
CA SER A 497 -30.39 19.81 -16.72
C SER A 497 -31.58 18.87 -16.93
N GLU A 498 -32.49 18.82 -15.96
CA GLU A 498 -33.74 18.07 -16.11
C GLU A 498 -34.56 18.54 -17.32
N GLU A 499 -34.54 19.85 -17.61
CA GLU A 499 -35.22 20.40 -18.79
C GLU A 499 -34.60 19.90 -20.09
N GLU A 500 -33.27 19.91 -20.20
CA GLU A 500 -32.56 19.38 -21.38
C GLU A 500 -32.84 17.88 -21.56
N VAL A 501 -32.80 17.09 -20.48
CA VAL A 501 -33.09 15.65 -20.54
C VAL A 501 -34.54 15.41 -20.99
N ARG A 502 -35.50 16.20 -20.49
CA ARG A 502 -36.90 16.12 -20.90
C ARG A 502 -37.07 16.39 -22.39
N ASP A 503 -36.37 17.39 -22.92
CA ASP A 503 -36.43 17.72 -24.35
C ASP A 503 -35.87 16.57 -25.21
N TYR A 504 -34.78 15.92 -24.79
CA TYR A 504 -34.26 14.72 -25.46
C TYR A 504 -35.19 13.50 -25.38
N LEU A 505 -35.97 13.36 -24.31
CA LEU A 505 -36.94 12.28 -24.16
C LEU A 505 -38.20 12.47 -25.03
N ALA A 506 -38.47 13.71 -25.47
CA ALA A 506 -39.58 14.04 -26.34
C ALA A 506 -39.27 13.84 -27.85
N LEU A 507 -37.99 13.74 -28.20
CA LEU A 507 -37.47 13.44 -29.55
C LEU A 507 -37.44 11.94 -29.81
#